data_AF-A0A844TR83-F1
#
_entry.id   AF-A0A844TR83-F1
#
_cell.length_a   1.000
_cell.length_b   1.000
_cell.length_c   1.000
_cell.angle_alpha   90.00
_cell.angle_beta   90.00
_cell.angle_gamma   90.00
#
_symmetry.space_group_name_H-M   'P 1'
#
loop_
_entity.id
_entity.type
_entity.pdbx_description
1 polymer ?
#
loop_
_entity_poly.entity_id
_entity_poly.type
_entity_poly.pdbx_seq_one_letter_code
_entity_poly.pdbx_strand_id
1 'polypeptide(L)'
;MPHRFQPMTAGHFAVAVFCMGLIVVGSNILVQFPINDWLTWGGLSYPVAFLVTDVLNRRFGPHAARRVAWVGFALALLVSVWVASPRIALASGLAYICAQLADIRVFDRLRDKRWWLAPLMSGTVGALLDTAVFFSVAFAATGTPWVTWMLGDLAIKLVVNLTMLAPFRALMWNIARPPDTAHSPRDQQP
;
A
#
# COMPACT_ATOMS: atom_id res chain seq x y z
N MET A 1 27.23 1.53 13.12
CA MET A 1 26.05 2.36 12.81
C MET A 1 24.87 1.74 13.55
N PRO A 2 24.11 2.46 14.40
CA PRO A 2 22.95 1.85 15.05
C PRO A 2 21.96 1.40 13.97
N HIS A 3 21.58 0.12 13.97
CA HIS A 3 20.66 -0.44 12.99
C HIS A 3 19.30 0.24 13.16
N ARG A 4 19.00 1.19 12.27
CA ARG A 4 17.73 1.96 12.26
C ARG A 4 16.49 1.07 12.06
N PHE A 5 16.67 -0.15 11.56
CA PHE A 5 15.61 -1.10 11.27
C PHE A 5 15.93 -2.47 11.87
N GLN A 6 14.88 -3.17 12.33
CA GLN A 6 15.02 -4.59 12.66
C GLN A 6 15.29 -5.39 11.37
N PRO A 7 16.22 -6.36 11.39
CA PRO A 7 16.40 -7.24 10.25
C PRO A 7 15.15 -8.11 10.05
N MET A 8 14.70 -8.23 8.82
CA MET A 8 13.58 -9.11 8.48
C MET A 8 14.08 -10.55 8.36
N THR A 9 13.58 -11.43 9.22
CA THR A 9 13.84 -12.88 9.14
C THR A 9 13.07 -13.50 7.98
N ALA A 10 13.46 -14.70 7.55
CA ALA A 10 12.74 -15.44 6.52
C ALA A 10 11.27 -15.71 6.90
N GLY A 11 10.99 -16.00 8.17
CA GLY A 11 9.63 -16.20 8.69
C GLY A 11 8.78 -14.93 8.59
N HIS A 12 9.32 -13.77 9.01
CA HIS A 12 8.63 -12.48 8.85
C HIS A 12 8.33 -12.18 7.38
N PHE A 13 9.29 -12.46 6.49
CA PHE A 13 9.10 -12.26 5.06
C PHE A 13 7.99 -13.16 4.49
N ALA A 14 7.98 -14.44 4.84
CA ALA A 14 6.98 -15.39 4.38
C ALA A 14 5.57 -14.97 4.81
N VAL A 15 5.39 -14.57 6.07
CA VAL A 15 4.11 -14.05 6.58
C VAL A 15 3.70 -12.77 5.85
N ALA A 16 4.63 -11.83 5.64
CA ALA A 16 4.35 -10.59 4.94
C ALA A 16 3.92 -10.82 3.48
N VAL A 17 4.62 -11.71 2.77
CA VAL A 17 4.28 -12.13 1.41
C VAL A 17 2.93 -12.83 1.37
N PHE A 18 2.64 -13.69 2.33
CA PHE A 18 1.34 -14.37 2.41
C PHE A 18 0.20 -13.38 2.62
N CYS A 19 0.31 -12.46 3.58
CA CYS A 19 -0.69 -11.41 3.81
C CYS A 19 -0.88 -10.51 2.58
N MET A 20 0.23 -10.04 1.99
CA MET A 20 0.20 -9.23 0.77
C MET A 20 -0.47 -9.99 -0.37
N GLY A 21 -0.09 -11.25 -0.58
CA GLY A 21 -0.67 -12.14 -1.59
C GLY A 21 -2.16 -12.33 -1.41
N LEU A 22 -2.63 -12.64 -0.19
CA LEU A 22 -4.06 -12.78 0.10
C LEU A 22 -4.84 -11.51 -0.24
N ILE A 23 -4.32 -10.34 0.15
CA ILE A 23 -4.98 -9.06 -0.13
C ILE A 23 -5.02 -8.78 -1.62
N VAL A 24 -3.88 -8.93 -2.31
CA VAL A 24 -3.76 -8.62 -3.74
C VAL A 24 -4.59 -9.58 -4.58
N VAL A 25 -4.50 -10.89 -4.34
CA VAL A 25 -5.27 -11.90 -5.06
C VAL A 25 -6.75 -11.76 -4.75
N GLY A 26 -7.10 -11.61 -3.47
CA GLY A 26 -8.48 -11.37 -3.04
C GLY A 26 -9.07 -10.12 -3.69
N SER A 27 -8.33 -9.01 -3.74
CA SER A 27 -8.79 -7.78 -4.39
C SER A 27 -8.98 -7.92 -5.90
N ASN A 28 -8.11 -8.68 -6.58
CA ASN A 28 -8.27 -8.97 -8.01
C ASN A 28 -9.49 -9.86 -8.29
N ILE A 29 -9.87 -10.73 -7.36
CA ILE A 29 -11.13 -11.50 -7.49
C ILE A 29 -12.32 -10.58 -7.21
N LEU A 30 -12.25 -9.80 -6.13
CA LEU A 30 -13.31 -8.89 -5.68
C LEU A 30 -13.60 -7.76 -6.68
N VAL A 31 -12.65 -7.39 -7.54
CA VAL A 31 -12.86 -6.38 -8.59
C VAL A 31 -13.97 -6.77 -9.57
N GLN A 32 -14.26 -8.07 -9.71
CA GLN A 32 -15.32 -8.57 -10.59
C GLN A 32 -16.72 -8.30 -10.04
N PHE A 33 -16.84 -7.86 -8.79
CA PHE A 33 -18.12 -7.58 -8.14
C PHE A 33 -18.29 -6.05 -8.00
N PRO A 34 -18.99 -5.39 -8.95
CA PRO A 34 -19.24 -3.96 -8.88
C PRO A 34 -20.27 -3.64 -7.79
N ILE A 35 -20.05 -2.50 -7.11
CA ILE A 35 -21.01 -1.88 -6.20
C ILE A 35 -21.83 -0.85 -6.97
N ASN A 36 -21.17 -0.10 -7.87
CA ASN A 36 -21.77 0.84 -8.81
C ASN A 36 -20.85 1.01 -10.04
N ASP A 37 -21.15 1.95 -10.93
CA ASP A 37 -20.42 2.17 -12.19
C ASP A 37 -18.93 2.51 -12.04
N TRP A 38 -18.50 2.94 -10.86
CA TRP A 38 -17.14 3.43 -10.62
C TRP A 38 -16.45 2.79 -9.40
N LEU A 39 -17.17 2.01 -8.59
CA LEU A 39 -16.66 1.36 -7.38
C LEU A 39 -16.92 -0.14 -7.42
N THR A 40 -15.89 -0.92 -7.08
CA THR A 40 -15.96 -2.38 -6.93
C THR A 40 -15.54 -2.79 -5.51
N TRP A 41 -15.89 -4.01 -5.12
CA TRP A 41 -15.38 -4.58 -3.87
C TRP A 41 -13.84 -4.68 -3.87
N GLY A 42 -13.23 -4.92 -5.03
CA GLY A 42 -11.78 -4.89 -5.20
C GLY A 42 -11.19 -3.52 -4.92
N GLY A 43 -11.83 -2.44 -5.39
CA GLY A 43 -11.41 -1.06 -5.11
C GLY A 43 -11.43 -0.70 -3.63
N LEU A 44 -12.37 -1.27 -2.86
CA LEU A 44 -12.43 -1.09 -1.40
C LEU A 44 -11.40 -1.92 -0.64
N SER A 45 -11.07 -3.12 -1.10
CA SER A 45 -10.12 -4.01 -0.42
C SER A 45 -8.66 -3.68 -0.74
N TYR A 46 -8.39 -3.10 -1.91
CA TYR A 46 -7.02 -2.83 -2.37
C TYR A 46 -6.19 -1.91 -1.47
N PRO A 47 -6.76 -0.81 -0.89
CA PRO A 47 -6.03 0.04 0.04
C PRO A 47 -5.40 -0.69 1.24
N VAL A 48 -5.91 -1.87 1.61
CA VAL A 48 -5.34 -2.69 2.68
C VAL A 48 -3.92 -3.16 2.33
N ALA A 49 -3.56 -3.28 1.05
CA ALA A 49 -2.20 -3.62 0.62
C ALA A 49 -1.20 -2.53 1.02
N PHE A 50 -1.59 -1.26 0.97
CA PHE A 50 -0.76 -0.13 1.39
C PHE A 50 -0.54 -0.15 2.91
N LEU A 51 -1.56 -0.51 3.69
CA LEU A 51 -1.42 -0.69 5.13
C LEU A 51 -0.34 -1.74 5.47
N VAL A 52 -0.32 -2.87 4.75
CA VAL A 52 0.73 -3.90 4.92
C VAL A 52 2.11 -3.31 4.60
N THR A 53 2.24 -2.62 3.48
CA THR A 53 3.48 -1.96 3.07
C THR A 53 3.98 -0.96 4.11
N ASP A 54 3.10 -0.10 4.63
CA ASP A 54 3.42 0.90 5.65
C ASP A 54 3.94 0.29 6.95
N VAL A 55 3.27 -0.77 7.43
CA VAL A 55 3.68 -1.51 8.63
C VAL A 55 5.07 -2.13 8.44
N LEU A 56 5.32 -2.73 7.26
CA LEU A 56 6.62 -3.32 6.93
C LEU A 56 7.72 -2.25 6.80
N ASN A 57 7.41 -1.13 6.17
CA ASN A 57 8.34 -0.02 6.00
C ASN A 57 8.72 0.59 7.35
N ARG A 58 7.73 0.71 8.25
CA ARG A 58 7.96 1.15 9.63
C ARG A 58 8.89 0.21 10.39
N ARG A 59 8.65 -1.10 10.34
CA ARG A 59 9.36 -2.08 11.16
C ARG A 59 10.71 -2.51 10.59
N PHE A 60 10.74 -2.86 9.31
CA PHE A 60 11.87 -3.49 8.62
C PHE A 60 12.54 -2.56 7.60
N GLY A 61 12.00 -1.36 7.39
CA GLY A 61 12.55 -0.36 6.50
C GLY A 61 12.10 -0.48 5.04
N PRO A 62 12.46 0.50 4.21
CA PRO A 62 11.94 0.64 2.85
C PRO A 62 12.44 -0.45 1.90
N HIS A 63 13.58 -1.09 2.19
CA HIS A 63 14.10 -2.17 1.35
C HIS A 63 13.28 -3.46 1.52
N ALA A 64 12.90 -3.80 2.75
CA ALA A 64 12.05 -4.95 3.03
C ALA A 64 10.64 -4.77 2.45
N ALA A 65 10.05 -3.59 2.65
CA ALA A 65 8.75 -3.23 2.08
C ALA A 65 8.75 -3.35 0.54
N ARG A 66 9.80 -2.86 -0.14
CA ARG A 66 9.94 -2.97 -1.60
C ARG A 66 9.98 -4.43 -2.08
N ARG A 67 10.68 -5.31 -1.37
CA ARG A 67 10.73 -6.74 -1.74
C ARG A 67 9.35 -7.39 -1.67
N VAL A 68 8.59 -7.11 -0.61
CA VAL A 68 7.22 -7.64 -0.47
C VAL A 68 6.29 -7.04 -1.53
N ALA A 69 6.40 -5.74 -1.82
CA ALA A 69 5.65 -5.10 -2.89
C ALA A 69 5.90 -5.76 -4.25
N TRP A 70 7.16 -6.02 -4.62
CA TRP A 70 7.50 -6.71 -5.88
C TRP A 70 6.94 -8.13 -5.97
N VAL A 71 6.92 -8.87 -4.86
CA VAL A 71 6.26 -10.19 -4.85
C VAL A 71 4.76 -10.05 -5.02
N GLY A 72 4.13 -9.09 -4.32
CA GLY A 72 2.71 -8.77 -4.51
C GLY A 72 2.39 -8.38 -5.96
N PHE A 73 3.25 -7.62 -6.63
CA PHE A 73 3.11 -7.27 -8.04
C PHE A 73 3.14 -8.51 -8.94
N ALA A 74 4.08 -9.42 -8.71
CA ALA A 74 4.15 -10.66 -9.47
C ALA A 74 2.88 -11.51 -9.28
N LEU A 75 2.38 -11.61 -8.04
CA LEU A 75 1.13 -12.31 -7.75
C LEU A 75 -0.09 -11.65 -8.40
N ALA A 76 -0.15 -10.31 -8.38
CA ALA A 76 -1.20 -9.54 -9.05
C ALA A 76 -1.23 -9.87 -10.54
N LEU A 77 -0.08 -9.74 -11.22
CA LEU A 77 0.04 -10.03 -12.65
C LEU A 77 -0.35 -11.47 -12.98
N LEU A 78 0.13 -12.44 -12.20
CA LEU A 78 -0.20 -13.85 -12.42
C LEU A 78 -1.70 -14.11 -12.38
N VAL A 79 -2.42 -13.51 -11.42
CA VAL A 79 -3.88 -13.64 -11.34
C VAL A 79 -4.57 -12.84 -12.45
N SER A 80 -4.13 -11.61 -12.71
CA SER A 80 -4.71 -10.76 -13.76
C SER A 80 -4.63 -11.40 -15.15
N VAL A 81 -3.64 -12.25 -15.45
CA VAL A 81 -3.55 -12.98 -16.73
C VAL A 81 -4.77 -13.89 -16.97
N TRP A 82 -5.37 -14.45 -15.92
CA TRP A 82 -6.51 -15.37 -16.05
C TRP A 82 -7.86 -14.68 -15.88
N VAL A 83 -7.88 -13.53 -15.19
CA VAL A 83 -9.11 -12.90 -14.72
C VAL A 83 -9.40 -11.58 -15.45
N ALA A 84 -8.39 -10.95 -16.05
CA ALA A 84 -8.51 -9.63 -16.67
C ALA A 84 -8.08 -9.62 -18.14
N SER A 85 -8.59 -8.65 -18.90
CA SER A 85 -8.08 -8.40 -20.25
C SER A 85 -6.63 -7.91 -20.20
N PRO A 86 -5.82 -8.12 -21.26
CA PRO A 86 -4.41 -7.69 -21.27
C PRO A 86 -4.22 -6.21 -20.94
N ARG A 87 -5.15 -5.36 -21.37
CA ARG A 87 -5.15 -3.92 -21.10
C ARG A 87 -5.37 -3.62 -19.61
N ILE A 88 -6.34 -4.29 -18.97
CA ILE A 88 -6.63 -4.11 -17.55
C ILE A 88 -5.52 -4.69 -16.68
N ALA A 89 -4.94 -5.84 -17.08
CA ALA A 89 -3.79 -6.43 -16.41
C ALA A 89 -2.59 -5.47 -16.43
N LEU A 90 -2.28 -4.87 -17.59
CA LEU A 90 -1.22 -3.87 -17.72
C LEU A 90 -1.50 -2.62 -16.86
N ALA A 91 -2.72 -2.09 -16.92
CA ALA A 91 -3.13 -0.93 -16.14
C ALA A 91 -2.96 -1.17 -14.63
N SER A 92 -3.45 -2.32 -14.15
CA SER A 92 -3.37 -2.71 -12.73
C SER A 92 -1.93 -2.91 -12.28
N GLY A 93 -1.12 -3.58 -13.10
CA GLY A 93 0.30 -3.80 -12.80
C GLY A 93 1.06 -2.49 -12.67
N LEU A 94 0.92 -1.58 -13.65
CA LEU A 94 1.57 -0.27 -13.64
C LEU A 94 1.12 0.58 -12.46
N ALA A 95 -0.20 0.66 -12.23
CA ALA A 95 -0.77 1.41 -11.12
C ALA A 95 -0.24 0.93 -9.78
N TYR A 96 -0.28 -0.39 -9.54
CA TYR A 96 0.21 -1.00 -8.31
C TYR A 96 1.67 -0.68 -8.04
N ILE A 97 2.56 -0.93 -9.00
CA ILE A 97 3.99 -0.81 -8.74
C ILE A 97 4.40 0.66 -8.60
N CYS A 98 3.85 1.55 -9.42
CA CYS A 98 4.07 2.98 -9.30
C CYS A 98 3.59 3.49 -7.92
N ALA A 99 2.38 3.13 -7.52
CA ALA A 99 1.79 3.54 -6.26
C ALA A 99 2.55 3.00 -5.05
N GLN A 100 2.89 1.71 -5.02
CA GLN A 100 3.63 1.08 -3.92
C GLN A 100 5.03 1.70 -3.76
N LEU A 101 5.75 1.96 -4.85
CA LEU A 101 7.07 2.57 -4.78
C LEU A 101 7.02 4.03 -4.32
N ALA A 102 6.02 4.79 -4.77
CA ALA A 102 5.79 6.15 -4.33
C ALA A 102 5.42 6.20 -2.84
N ASP A 103 4.48 5.36 -2.42
CA ASP A 103 4.04 5.19 -1.04
C ASP A 103 5.25 4.90 -0.12
N ILE A 104 6.04 3.86 -0.41
CA ILE A 104 7.22 3.50 0.38
C ILE A 104 8.19 4.67 0.52
N ARG A 105 8.42 5.42 -0.57
CA ARG A 105 9.35 6.57 -0.57
C ARG A 105 8.82 7.73 0.25
N VAL A 106 7.53 8.06 0.12
CA VAL A 106 6.90 9.15 0.88
C VAL A 106 6.82 8.79 2.36
N PHE A 107 6.42 7.56 2.67
CA PHE A 107 6.35 7.06 4.04
C PHE A 107 7.72 7.14 4.72
N ASP A 108 8.76 6.59 4.08
CA ASP A 108 10.10 6.55 4.67
C ASP A 108 10.66 7.97 4.88
N ARG A 109 10.35 8.91 3.99
CA ARG A 109 10.73 10.33 4.16
C ARG A 109 10.04 11.01 5.34
N LEU A 110 8.82 10.60 5.66
CA LEU A 110 7.99 11.22 6.71
C LEU A 110 7.96 10.42 8.02
N ARG A 111 8.63 9.28 8.09
CA ARG A 111 8.53 8.33 9.20
C ARG A 111 8.87 8.92 10.58
N ASP A 112 9.83 9.83 10.68
CA ASP A 112 10.24 10.40 11.98
C ASP A 112 9.36 11.58 12.42
N LYS A 113 8.34 11.93 11.64
CA LYS A 113 7.36 12.96 12.00
C LYS A 113 6.27 12.36 12.90
N ARG A 114 5.11 13.01 12.98
CA ARG A 114 3.95 12.49 13.71
C ARG A 114 3.56 11.12 13.15
N TRP A 115 3.16 10.20 14.04
CA TRP A 115 2.88 8.81 13.71
C TRP A 115 1.85 8.63 12.57
N TRP A 116 0.88 9.54 12.47
CA TRP A 116 -0.17 9.52 11.46
C TRP A 116 0.23 10.18 10.14
N LEU A 117 1.27 11.04 10.14
CA LEU A 117 1.62 11.84 8.97
C LEU A 117 2.22 10.98 7.86
N ALA A 118 3.10 10.04 8.23
CA ALA A 118 3.69 9.11 7.27
C ALA A 118 2.63 8.27 6.51
N PRO A 119 1.78 7.46 7.19
CA PRO A 119 0.77 6.63 6.51
C PRO A 119 -0.29 7.46 5.78
N LEU A 120 -0.74 8.60 6.34
CA LEU A 120 -1.76 9.42 5.69
C LEU A 120 -1.24 10.00 4.36
N MET A 121 -0.02 10.57 4.37
CA MET A 121 0.55 11.21 3.19
C MET A 121 1.03 10.20 2.15
N SER A 122 1.64 9.09 2.57
CA SER A 122 2.05 8.02 1.65
C SER A 122 0.84 7.39 0.98
N GLY A 123 -0.18 7.01 1.75
CA GLY A 123 -1.41 6.44 1.21
C GLY A 123 -2.19 7.41 0.32
N THR A 124 -2.14 8.72 0.58
CA THR A 124 -2.76 9.74 -0.29
C THR A 124 -2.04 9.82 -1.63
N VAL A 125 -0.71 9.90 -1.63
CA VAL A 125 0.10 9.92 -2.87
C VAL A 125 -0.04 8.60 -3.64
N GLY A 126 -0.03 7.48 -2.92
CA GLY A 126 -0.26 6.14 -3.47
C GLY A 126 -1.63 6.05 -4.15
N ALA A 127 -2.71 6.44 -3.47
CA ALA A 127 -4.06 6.43 -4.03
C ALA A 127 -4.21 7.33 -5.27
N LEU A 128 -3.62 8.53 -5.23
CA LEU A 128 -3.62 9.44 -6.38
C LEU A 128 -2.92 8.82 -7.59
N LEU A 129 -1.72 8.27 -7.38
CA LEU A 129 -0.91 7.71 -8.44
C LEU A 129 -1.53 6.41 -9.01
N ASP A 130 -2.00 5.52 -8.14
CA ASP A 130 -2.71 4.30 -8.51
C ASP A 130 -3.91 4.62 -9.41
N THR A 131 -4.78 5.51 -8.93
CA THR A 131 -6.05 5.83 -9.60
C THR A 131 -5.80 6.56 -10.92
N ALA A 132 -4.87 7.52 -10.95
CA ALA A 132 -4.52 8.23 -12.17
C ALA A 132 -3.93 7.29 -13.24
N VAL A 133 -2.99 6.42 -12.86
CA VAL A 133 -2.35 5.47 -13.79
C VAL A 133 -3.36 4.42 -14.27
N PHE A 134 -4.11 3.82 -13.34
CA PHE A 134 -5.07 2.78 -13.67
C PHE A 134 -6.12 3.27 -14.65
N PHE A 135 -6.85 4.35 -14.32
CA PHE A 135 -7.94 4.83 -15.18
C PHE A 135 -7.44 5.36 -16.53
N SER A 136 -6.27 6.02 -16.55
CA SER A 136 -5.67 6.48 -17.81
C SER A 136 -5.33 5.30 -18.72
N VAL A 137 -4.66 4.26 -18.21
CA VAL A 137 -4.26 3.12 -19.04
C VAL A 137 -5.46 2.23 -19.39
N ALA A 138 -6.37 1.99 -18.45
CA ALA A 138 -7.54 1.12 -18.62
C ALA A 138 -8.61 1.70 -19.54
N PHE A 139 -8.88 3.01 -19.46
CA PHE A 139 -10.07 3.62 -20.06
C PHE A 139 -9.80 4.84 -20.96
N ALA A 140 -8.56 5.33 -21.11
CA ALA A 140 -8.33 6.38 -22.10
C ALA A 140 -8.73 5.91 -23.51
N ALA A 141 -9.31 6.81 -24.31
CA ALA A 141 -9.76 6.52 -25.68
C ALA A 141 -10.81 5.39 -25.83
N THR A 142 -11.54 5.01 -24.77
CA THR A 142 -12.69 4.09 -24.87
C THR A 142 -14.02 4.80 -25.10
N GLY A 143 -14.07 6.13 -24.93
CA GLY A 143 -15.30 6.93 -25.01
C GLY A 143 -16.15 6.92 -23.74
N THR A 144 -15.74 6.20 -22.69
CA THR A 144 -16.44 6.17 -21.40
C THR A 144 -16.13 7.42 -20.55
N PRO A 145 -17.00 7.82 -19.60
CA PRO A 145 -16.77 8.95 -18.70
C PRO A 145 -15.75 8.62 -17.59
N TRP A 146 -14.57 8.13 -17.98
CA TRP A 146 -13.59 7.56 -17.08
C TRP A 146 -13.00 8.55 -16.08
N VAL A 147 -12.97 9.85 -16.41
CA VAL A 147 -12.54 10.91 -15.48
C VAL A 147 -13.50 11.01 -14.30
N THR A 148 -14.80 10.96 -14.55
CA THR A 148 -15.82 11.00 -13.47
C THR A 148 -15.72 9.76 -12.59
N TRP A 149 -15.54 8.58 -13.19
CA TRP A 149 -15.34 7.34 -12.44
C TRP A 149 -14.06 7.36 -11.61
N MET A 150 -12.97 7.86 -12.19
CA MET A 150 -11.68 8.04 -11.52
C MET A 150 -11.81 8.95 -10.28
N LEU A 151 -12.56 10.05 -10.38
CA LEU A 151 -12.78 10.96 -9.26
C LEU A 151 -13.61 10.31 -8.14
N GLY A 152 -14.64 9.52 -8.50
CA GLY A 152 -15.43 8.76 -7.54
C GLY A 152 -14.58 7.73 -6.77
N ASP A 153 -13.83 6.91 -7.51
CA ASP A 153 -12.92 5.90 -6.95
C ASP A 153 -11.87 6.54 -6.03
N LEU A 154 -11.25 7.65 -6.48
CA LEU A 154 -10.29 8.40 -5.67
C LEU A 154 -10.90 8.91 -4.36
N ALA A 155 -12.10 9.48 -4.41
CA ALA A 155 -12.76 10.01 -3.21
C ALA A 155 -12.93 8.92 -2.15
N ILE A 156 -13.37 7.73 -2.56
CA ILE A 156 -13.52 6.58 -1.66
C ILE A 156 -12.16 6.10 -1.17
N LYS A 157 -11.14 5.99 -2.01
CA LYS A 157 -9.78 5.59 -1.58
C LYS A 157 -9.20 6.54 -0.55
N LEU A 158 -9.45 7.85 -0.66
CA LEU A 158 -9.02 8.84 0.35
C LEU A 158 -9.75 8.66 1.69
N VAL A 159 -11.06 8.35 1.65
CA VAL A 159 -11.83 8.00 2.86
C VAL A 159 -11.27 6.73 3.48
N VAL A 160 -11.05 5.68 2.69
CA VAL A 160 -10.48 4.41 3.17
C VAL A 160 -9.09 4.66 3.78
N ASN A 161 -8.22 5.42 3.11
CA ASN A 161 -6.91 5.79 3.63
C ASN A 161 -6.99 6.46 5.02
N LEU A 162 -7.93 7.40 5.19
CA LEU A 162 -8.18 8.02 6.49
C LEU A 162 -8.61 7.00 7.55
N THR A 163 -9.53 6.08 7.21
CA THR A 163 -9.96 5.02 8.14
C THR A 163 -8.83 4.06 8.50
N MET A 164 -7.87 3.84 7.60
CA MET A 164 -6.72 2.95 7.81
C MET A 164 -5.71 3.49 8.84
N LEU A 165 -5.81 4.77 9.25
CA LEU A 165 -5.02 5.28 10.36
C LEU A 165 -5.31 4.55 11.69
N ALA A 166 -6.56 4.12 11.91
CA ALA A 166 -6.95 3.38 13.11
C ALA A 166 -6.29 2.00 13.19
N PRO A 167 -6.41 1.09 12.18
CA PRO A 167 -5.73 -0.19 12.20
C PRO A 167 -4.21 -0.02 12.14
N PHE A 168 -3.68 0.97 11.41
CA PHE A 168 -2.25 1.27 11.45
C PHE A 168 -1.76 1.58 12.87
N ARG A 169 -2.50 2.44 13.60
CA ARG A 169 -2.17 2.77 14.99
C ARG A 169 -2.24 1.55 15.91
N ALA A 170 -3.26 0.71 15.76
CA ALA A 170 -3.38 -0.52 16.53
C ALA A 170 -2.20 -1.48 16.27
N LEU A 171 -1.78 -1.64 15.01
CA LEU A 171 -0.66 -2.50 14.64
C LEU A 171 0.70 -1.96 15.11
N MET A 172 0.86 -0.63 15.22
CA MET A 172 2.06 -0.03 15.80
C MET A 172 2.25 -0.39 17.28
N TRP A 173 1.18 -0.60 18.04
CA TRP A 173 1.30 -0.92 19.48
C TRP A 173 1.95 -2.28 19.73
N ASN A 174 1.73 -3.25 18.83
CA ASN A 174 2.18 -4.64 19.03
C ASN A 174 3.29 -5.07 18.07
N ILE A 175 3.29 -4.58 16.83
CA ILE A 175 4.10 -5.13 15.74
C ILE A 175 5.15 -4.13 15.28
N ALA A 176 4.79 -2.85 15.07
CA ALA A 176 5.63 -1.86 14.41
C ALA A 176 6.12 -0.73 15.32
N ARG A 177 6.46 -1.04 16.59
CA ARG A 177 7.09 -0.08 17.49
C ARG A 177 8.42 0.41 16.88
N PRO A 178 8.67 1.74 16.83
CA PRO A 178 10.00 2.24 16.54
C PRO A 178 11.01 1.61 17.52
N PRO A 179 12.23 1.27 17.08
CA PRO A 179 13.29 0.91 18.02
C PRO A 179 13.41 2.03 19.05
N ASP A 180 13.42 1.70 20.34
CA ASP A 180 13.58 2.69 21.40
C ASP A 180 14.81 3.55 21.08
N THR A 181 14.60 4.86 20.89
CA THR A 181 15.71 5.80 20.95
C THR A 181 16.22 5.71 22.37
N ALA A 182 17.34 4.99 22.55
CA ALA A 182 17.97 4.77 23.83
C ALA A 182 17.97 6.06 24.67
N HIS A 183 17.65 5.90 25.95
CA HIS A 183 17.81 6.91 26.98
C HIS A 183 19.03 7.80 26.68
N SER A 184 18.79 9.11 26.60
CA SER A 184 19.87 10.09 26.55
C SER A 184 20.78 9.84 27.78
N PRO A 185 22.09 9.59 27.63
CA PRO A 185 23.01 9.37 28.75
C PRO A 185 23.18 10.58 29.69
N ARG A 186 22.36 11.64 29.57
CA ARG A 186 22.50 12.87 30.34
C ARG A 186 21.91 12.82 31.75
N ASP A 187 21.25 11.72 32.13
CA ASP A 187 20.67 11.55 33.47
C ASP A 187 21.56 10.74 34.43
N GLN A 188 22.83 10.51 34.06
CA GLN A 188 23.83 9.82 34.89
C GLN A 188 25.09 10.67 35.07
N GLN A 189 24.94 11.85 35.66
CA GLN A 189 26.06 12.49 36.33
C GLN A 189 25.65 12.80 37.78
N PRO A 190 26.41 12.30 38.77
CA PRO A 190 26.09 12.41 40.19
C PRO A 190 26.16 13.85 40.71
#